data_AF-A0A1C7DIZ5-F1
#
_entry.id   AF-A0A1C7DIZ5-F1
#
_cell.length_a   1.000
_cell.length_b   1.000
_cell.length_c   1.000
_cell.angle_alpha   90.00
_cell.angle_beta   90.00
_cell.angle_gamma   90.00
#
_symmetry.space_group_name_H-M   'P 1'
#
loop_
_entity.id
_entity.type
_entity.pdbx_description
1 polymer ?
#
loop_
_entity_poly.entity_id
_entity_poly.type
_entity_poly.pdbx_seq_one_letter_code
_entity_poly.pdbx_strand_id
1 'polypeptide(L)'
;MGVLKNQRGYALLLVMLLVVLFTILGIGLLTMNMNASKQFNLKEEQVQARHLAEMGLLHYQNVLEKSVLTNKSNLKCNKIELLLQTINTDSKNTSKYDLRGENLSGISCIELIGNMEVKVASKSKGGLGIEKVVTATYFIKNKGSIIPGNGTTPPSTPTPTVPTKPVTNGDKITVWHKNCEDSGKNKCKDINETITKFTDVNTITMKQNGLHFLDNLVVNKLIVGGGNGATLKVDKNMYVNDEIDVQNHACVAVGQNLIVKNAISSKNKLYMVIYKDAYLPKKLEGTSSNNDMYVFGNIFLSNDFQIPAKTNKMMNIYVRGDVYKVSANNAITKITNPFEPMSGNRATIANNLPCATRGFEQPPTTPTTPTTPTTSTDPGTTLWELEDDPLINYK
;
A
#
# COMPACT_ATOMS: atom_id res chain seq x y z
N MET A 1 -11.21 -52.15 73.01
CA MET A 1 -11.15 -52.81 71.68
C MET A 1 -10.53 -51.85 70.68
N GLY A 2 -9.31 -52.14 70.18
CA GLY A 2 -8.67 -51.34 69.15
C GLY A 2 -9.05 -51.83 67.75
N VAL A 3 -9.81 -51.05 66.99
CA VAL A 3 -10.18 -51.40 65.61
C VAL A 3 -9.02 -51.05 64.68
N LEU A 4 -8.27 -52.07 64.26
CA LEU A 4 -7.18 -51.95 63.28
C LEU A 4 -7.75 -51.58 61.89
N LYS A 5 -7.80 -50.28 61.57
CA LYS A 5 -8.21 -49.79 60.25
C LYS A 5 -7.14 -50.10 59.20
N ASN A 6 -7.40 -51.12 58.37
CA ASN A 6 -6.54 -51.49 57.25
C ASN A 6 -6.63 -50.45 56.11
N GLN A 7 -5.67 -49.53 56.03
CA GLN A 7 -5.57 -48.52 54.95
C GLN A 7 -4.61 -48.91 53.82
N ARG A 8 -4.11 -50.16 53.77
CA ARG A 8 -3.00 -50.56 52.88
C ARG A 8 -3.32 -50.53 51.37
N GLY A 9 -4.57 -50.33 50.95
CA GLY A 9 -4.98 -50.23 49.54
C GLY A 9 -4.91 -48.82 48.92
N TYR A 10 -5.06 -47.75 49.71
CA TYR A 10 -5.23 -46.40 49.15
C TYR A 10 -3.97 -45.81 48.52
N ALA A 11 -2.78 -46.17 49.02
CA ALA A 11 -1.51 -45.71 48.46
C ALA A 11 -1.32 -46.16 47.00
N LEU A 12 -1.71 -47.40 46.67
CA LEU A 12 -1.58 -47.95 45.32
C LEU A 12 -2.54 -47.27 44.33
N LEU A 13 -3.77 -46.98 44.76
CA LEU A 13 -4.74 -46.22 43.95
C LEU A 13 -4.28 -44.78 43.67
N LEU A 14 -3.69 -44.10 44.66
CA LEU A 14 -3.15 -42.75 44.49
C LEU A 14 -2.01 -42.72 43.46
N VAL A 15 -1.07 -43.67 43.54
CA VAL A 15 0.03 -43.78 42.58
C VAL A 15 -0.49 -44.04 41.16
N MET A 16 -1.47 -44.92 40.97
CA MET A 16 -2.07 -45.13 39.64
C MET A 16 -2.76 -43.88 39.10
N LEU A 17 -3.55 -43.18 39.92
CA LEU A 17 -4.20 -41.92 39.52
C LEU A 17 -3.18 -40.86 39.09
N LEU A 18 -2.08 -40.74 39.85
CA LEU A 18 -0.98 -39.82 39.57
C LEU A 18 -0.27 -40.16 38.25
N VAL A 19 -0.01 -41.43 37.96
CA VAL A 19 0.58 -41.87 36.68
C VAL A 19 -0.35 -41.56 35.50
N VAL A 20 -1.67 -41.80 35.64
CA VAL A 20 -2.66 -41.47 34.60
C VAL A 20 -2.68 -39.96 34.34
N LEU A 21 -2.69 -39.13 35.39
CA LEU A 21 -2.70 -37.68 35.28
C LEU A 21 -1.45 -37.15 34.57
N PHE A 22 -0.26 -37.64 34.93
CA PHE A 22 0.98 -37.28 34.23
C PHE A 22 1.02 -37.77 32.78
N THR A 23 0.44 -38.94 32.49
CA THR A 23 0.35 -39.44 31.10
C THR A 23 -0.52 -38.55 30.22
N ILE A 24 -1.69 -38.11 30.72
CA ILE A 24 -2.59 -37.20 30.00
C ILE A 24 -1.92 -35.84 29.75
N LEU A 25 -1.25 -35.27 30.76
CA LEU A 25 -0.49 -34.01 30.61
C LEU A 25 0.68 -34.14 29.63
N GLY A 26 1.44 -35.25 29.69
CA GLY A 26 2.57 -35.51 28.80
C GLY A 26 2.15 -35.59 27.32
N ILE A 27 1.06 -36.30 27.02
CA ILE A 27 0.49 -36.37 25.67
C ILE A 27 -0.05 -34.99 25.22
N GLY A 28 -0.68 -34.24 26.13
CA GLY A 28 -1.16 -32.87 25.85
C GLY A 28 -0.04 -31.92 25.40
N LEU A 29 1.08 -31.90 26.12
CA LEU A 29 2.24 -31.07 25.76
C LEU A 29 2.90 -31.51 24.43
N LEU A 30 3.01 -32.82 24.19
CA LEU A 30 3.59 -33.35 22.95
C LEU A 30 2.75 -32.95 21.72
N THR A 31 1.43 -33.09 21.79
CA THR A 31 0.52 -32.71 20.70
C THR A 31 0.54 -31.20 20.41
N MET A 32 0.66 -30.36 21.45
CA MET A 32 0.79 -28.91 21.28
C MET A 32 2.09 -28.53 20.54
N ASN A 33 3.22 -29.14 20.90
CA ASN A 33 4.51 -28.90 20.23
C ASN A 33 4.51 -29.38 18.76
N MET A 34 3.92 -30.53 18.48
CA MET A 34 3.79 -31.05 17.10
C MET A 34 2.94 -30.11 16.22
N ASN A 35 1.86 -29.54 16.78
CA ASN A 35 1.01 -28.58 16.07
C ASN A 35 1.72 -27.24 15.84
N ALA A 36 2.51 -26.75 16.80
CA ALA A 36 3.32 -25.55 16.62
C ALA A 36 4.36 -25.72 15.50
N SER A 37 5.09 -26.84 15.48
CA SER A 37 6.04 -27.17 14.41
C SER A 37 5.39 -27.19 13.02
N LYS A 38 4.22 -27.83 12.87
CA LYS A 38 3.46 -27.82 11.60
C LYS A 38 3.08 -26.39 11.17
N GLN A 39 2.68 -25.53 12.09
CA GLN A 39 2.36 -24.12 11.78
C GLN A 39 3.58 -23.31 11.39
N PHE A 40 4.75 -23.55 11.99
CA PHE A 40 5.99 -22.89 11.58
C PHE A 40 6.42 -23.32 10.18
N ASN A 41 6.43 -24.62 9.88
CA ASN A 41 6.76 -25.12 8.53
C ASN A 41 5.82 -24.53 7.46
N LEU A 42 4.50 -24.49 7.73
CA LEU A 42 3.52 -23.86 6.83
C LEU A 42 3.76 -22.36 6.62
N LYS A 43 4.14 -21.62 7.67
CA LYS A 43 4.48 -20.19 7.55
C LYS A 43 5.79 -19.99 6.80
N GLU A 44 6.79 -20.81 7.05
CA GLU A 44 8.07 -20.76 6.37
C GLU A 44 7.90 -21.02 4.87
N GLU A 45 7.17 -22.08 4.48
CA GLU A 45 6.85 -22.35 3.07
C GLU A 45 6.07 -21.19 2.42
N GLN A 46 5.14 -20.56 3.13
CA GLN A 46 4.43 -19.37 2.63
C GLN A 46 5.36 -18.17 2.39
N VAL A 47 6.34 -17.95 3.28
CA VAL A 47 7.34 -16.89 3.15
C VAL A 47 8.32 -17.22 2.01
N GLN A 48 8.84 -18.44 1.93
CA GLN A 48 9.72 -18.89 0.86
C GLN A 48 9.04 -18.79 -0.50
N ALA A 49 7.79 -19.27 -0.65
CA ALA A 49 7.02 -19.14 -1.88
C ALA A 49 6.85 -17.66 -2.26
N ARG A 50 6.45 -16.79 -1.32
CA ARG A 50 6.32 -15.36 -1.58
C ARG A 50 7.65 -14.73 -2.05
N HIS A 51 8.75 -15.03 -1.37
CA HIS A 51 10.08 -14.52 -1.71
C HIS A 51 10.52 -14.95 -3.11
N LEU A 52 10.26 -16.21 -3.49
CA LEU A 52 10.51 -16.70 -4.85
C LEU A 52 9.67 -15.97 -5.91
N ALA A 53 8.39 -15.67 -5.63
CA ALA A 53 7.57 -14.89 -6.55
C ALA A 53 8.08 -13.45 -6.71
N GLU A 54 8.46 -12.79 -5.61
CA GLU A 54 9.06 -11.45 -5.61
C GLU A 54 10.41 -11.42 -6.36
N MET A 55 11.27 -12.42 -6.17
CA MET A 55 12.52 -12.57 -6.95
C MET A 55 12.27 -12.81 -8.44
N GLY A 56 11.22 -13.56 -8.80
CA GLY A 56 10.79 -13.72 -10.19
C GLY A 56 10.41 -12.38 -10.85
N LEU A 57 9.69 -11.51 -10.14
CA LEU A 57 9.38 -10.15 -10.63
C LEU A 57 10.64 -9.29 -10.81
N LEU A 58 11.61 -9.35 -9.89
CA LEU A 58 12.89 -8.65 -10.06
C LEU A 58 13.69 -9.17 -11.27
N HIS A 59 13.62 -10.48 -11.56
CA HIS A 59 14.22 -11.04 -12.77
C HIS A 59 13.55 -10.49 -14.04
N TYR A 60 12.21 -10.52 -14.11
CA TYR A 60 11.48 -9.93 -15.24
C TYR A 60 11.77 -8.44 -15.42
N GLN A 61 11.86 -7.66 -14.34
CA GLN A 61 12.23 -6.25 -14.40
C GLN A 61 13.62 -6.03 -15.05
N ASN A 62 14.64 -6.78 -14.62
CA ASN A 62 16.00 -6.68 -15.15
C ASN A 62 16.05 -7.07 -16.66
N VAL A 63 15.31 -8.11 -17.05
CA VAL A 63 15.25 -8.52 -18.46
C VAL A 63 14.47 -7.52 -19.31
N LEU A 64 13.38 -6.93 -18.80
CA LEU A 64 12.69 -5.82 -19.46
C LEU A 64 13.60 -4.60 -19.62
N GLU A 65 14.33 -4.21 -18.59
CA GLU A 65 15.27 -3.08 -18.63
C GLU A 65 16.36 -3.29 -19.69
N LYS A 66 17.02 -4.46 -19.70
CA LYS A 66 17.99 -4.84 -20.75
C LYS A 66 17.35 -4.80 -22.14
N SER A 67 16.14 -5.33 -22.29
CA SER A 67 15.43 -5.35 -23.57
C SER A 67 15.10 -3.95 -24.08
N VAL A 68 14.72 -3.04 -23.19
CA VAL A 68 14.46 -1.62 -23.48
C VAL A 68 15.75 -0.87 -23.85
N LEU A 69 16.84 -1.14 -23.13
CA LEU A 69 18.16 -0.55 -23.41
C LEU A 69 18.75 -1.02 -24.75
N THR A 70 18.49 -2.27 -25.15
CA THR A 70 18.94 -2.82 -26.44
C THR A 70 18.05 -2.39 -27.61
N ASN A 71 16.73 -2.34 -27.45
CA ASN A 71 15.77 -2.13 -28.55
C ASN A 71 15.16 -0.72 -28.60
N LYS A 72 15.93 0.32 -28.25
CA LYS A 72 15.48 1.71 -28.01
C LYS A 72 14.51 2.33 -29.04
N SER A 73 14.51 1.86 -30.28
CA SER A 73 13.71 2.40 -31.40
C SER A 73 12.47 1.58 -31.79
N ASN A 74 12.31 0.32 -31.35
CA ASN A 74 11.33 -0.61 -31.95
C ASN A 74 10.74 -1.64 -30.96
N LEU A 75 10.43 -1.20 -29.74
CA LEU A 75 9.61 -1.99 -28.80
C LEU A 75 8.12 -1.91 -29.18
N LYS A 76 7.51 -3.08 -29.39
CA LYS A 76 6.07 -3.30 -29.55
C LYS A 76 5.64 -4.38 -28.55
N CYS A 77 4.38 -4.35 -28.11
CA CYS A 77 3.89 -5.28 -27.09
C CYS A 77 4.13 -6.75 -27.45
N ASN A 78 3.82 -7.15 -28.69
CA ASN A 78 4.02 -8.53 -29.16
C ASN A 78 5.48 -9.02 -29.03
N LYS A 79 6.47 -8.13 -29.13
CA LYS A 79 7.89 -8.49 -28.93
C LYS A 79 8.22 -8.70 -27.45
N ILE A 80 7.63 -7.90 -26.56
CA ILE A 80 7.82 -8.06 -25.12
C ILE A 80 7.14 -9.34 -24.64
N GLU A 81 5.92 -9.61 -25.09
CA GLU A 81 5.21 -10.85 -24.77
C GLU A 81 6.00 -12.08 -25.25
N LEU A 82 6.49 -12.07 -26.50
CA LEU A 82 7.35 -13.15 -27.01
C LEU A 82 8.62 -13.33 -26.17
N LEU A 83 9.28 -12.24 -25.80
CA LEU A 83 10.53 -12.28 -25.01
C LEU A 83 10.29 -12.82 -23.59
N LEU A 84 9.19 -12.42 -22.93
CA LEU A 84 8.79 -12.95 -21.63
C LEU A 84 8.33 -14.41 -21.70
N GLN A 85 7.77 -14.85 -22.84
CA GLN A 85 7.49 -16.26 -23.12
C GLN A 85 8.79 -17.08 -23.27
N THR A 86 9.80 -16.56 -23.97
CA THR A 86 11.10 -17.26 -24.16
C THR A 86 11.84 -17.51 -22.85
N ILE A 87 11.80 -16.56 -21.89
CA ILE A 87 12.41 -16.75 -20.56
C ILE A 87 11.82 -17.97 -19.83
N ASN A 88 10.52 -18.21 -19.99
CA ASN A 88 9.85 -19.35 -19.34
C ASN A 88 10.22 -20.71 -19.97
N THR A 89 10.65 -20.75 -21.23
CA THR A 89 11.01 -22.01 -21.91
C THR A 89 12.44 -22.49 -21.64
N ASP A 90 13.37 -21.60 -21.32
CA ASP A 90 14.78 -21.96 -21.05
C ASP A 90 15.06 -22.44 -19.62
N SER A 91 14.07 -22.36 -18.72
CA SER A 91 14.16 -22.85 -17.34
C SER A 91 14.15 -24.39 -17.28
N LYS A 92 15.32 -25.01 -17.45
CA LYS A 92 15.48 -26.47 -17.31
C LYS A 92 15.40 -26.87 -15.83
N ASN A 93 14.29 -27.52 -15.44
CA ASN A 93 14.02 -28.07 -14.10
C ASN A 93 15.22 -28.78 -13.45
N THR A 94 15.92 -28.13 -12.52
CA THR A 94 16.90 -28.77 -11.62
C THR A 94 16.76 -28.39 -10.14
N SER A 95 15.89 -27.42 -9.80
CA SER A 95 15.60 -27.02 -8.42
C SER A 95 14.32 -27.67 -7.87
N LYS A 96 14.31 -27.97 -6.57
CA LYS A 96 13.15 -28.44 -5.78
C LYS A 96 11.96 -27.46 -5.78
N TYR A 97 12.21 -26.23 -6.22
CA TYR A 97 11.22 -25.17 -6.39
C TYR A 97 11.10 -24.87 -7.88
N ASP A 98 9.88 -24.92 -8.39
CA ASP A 98 9.62 -24.77 -9.81
C ASP A 98 9.14 -23.34 -10.10
N LEU A 99 9.90 -22.61 -10.92
CA LEU A 99 9.52 -21.31 -11.49
C LEU A 99 8.88 -21.48 -12.88
N ARG A 100 8.15 -22.57 -13.10
CA ARG A 100 7.26 -22.70 -14.26
C ARG A 100 6.16 -21.65 -14.19
N GLY A 101 6.16 -20.75 -15.18
CA GLY A 101 4.98 -20.04 -15.62
C GLY A 101 3.96 -21.01 -16.25
N GLU A 102 3.34 -21.87 -15.43
CA GLU A 102 2.17 -22.64 -15.84
C GLU A 102 1.03 -21.68 -16.19
N ASN A 103 0.87 -21.45 -17.49
CA ASN A 103 0.07 -20.42 -18.14
C ASN A 103 0.55 -18.98 -17.86
N LEU A 104 1.09 -18.35 -18.91
CA LEU A 104 1.35 -16.90 -19.00
C LEU A 104 0.07 -16.04 -19.04
N SER A 105 -1.06 -16.56 -18.55
CA SER A 105 -2.37 -15.89 -18.51
C SER A 105 -2.42 -14.63 -17.60
N GLY A 106 -1.30 -14.26 -16.99
CA GLY A 106 -1.12 -13.03 -16.20
C GLY A 106 -0.14 -12.02 -16.81
N ILE A 107 0.33 -12.21 -18.06
CA ILE A 107 1.03 -11.15 -18.80
C ILE A 107 0.04 -10.44 -19.71
N SER A 108 -0.03 -9.12 -19.59
CA SER A 108 -0.79 -8.28 -20.52
C SER A 108 -0.01 -7.01 -20.83
N CYS A 109 0.24 -6.76 -22.12
CA CYS A 109 0.87 -5.54 -22.57
C CYS A 109 -0.15 -4.60 -23.25
N ILE A 110 -0.17 -3.33 -22.87
CA ILE A 110 -1.04 -2.29 -23.43
C ILE A 110 -0.15 -1.18 -24.01
N GLU A 111 -0.27 -0.93 -25.31
CA GLU A 111 0.36 0.24 -25.95
C GLU A 111 -0.46 1.49 -25.65
N LEU A 112 0.19 2.48 -25.02
CA LEU A 112 -0.35 3.80 -24.74
C LEU A 112 0.35 4.81 -25.66
N ILE A 113 -0.20 6.01 -25.81
CA ILE A 113 0.42 7.05 -26.64
C ILE A 113 1.79 7.42 -26.04
N GLY A 114 2.88 7.04 -26.73
CA GLY A 114 4.26 7.25 -26.32
C GLY A 114 4.77 6.39 -25.15
N ASN A 115 3.93 5.51 -24.58
CA ASN A 115 4.24 4.71 -23.39
C ASN A 115 3.72 3.28 -23.56
N MET A 116 4.15 2.36 -22.71
CA MET A 116 3.70 0.97 -22.73
C MET A 116 3.54 0.49 -21.29
N GLU A 117 2.40 -0.13 -21.00
CA GLU A 117 2.08 -0.71 -19.69
C GLU A 117 2.19 -2.23 -19.81
N VAL A 118 3.12 -2.85 -19.08
CA VAL A 118 3.37 -4.29 -19.09
C VAL A 118 3.05 -4.85 -17.70
N LYS A 119 1.96 -5.59 -17.59
CA LYS A 119 1.64 -6.33 -16.36
C LYS A 119 2.27 -7.70 -16.40
N VAL A 120 2.87 -8.11 -15.29
CA VAL A 120 3.49 -9.43 -15.12
C VAL A 120 3.04 -10.03 -13.81
N ALA A 121 2.48 -11.24 -13.87
CA ALA A 121 2.22 -12.08 -12.70
C ALA A 121 3.33 -13.12 -12.55
N SER A 122 3.97 -13.13 -11.38
CA SER A 122 4.90 -14.18 -10.95
C SER A 122 4.16 -15.13 -10.03
N LYS A 123 4.11 -16.42 -10.39
CA LYS A 123 3.51 -17.49 -9.59
C LYS A 123 4.60 -18.40 -9.05
N SER A 124 4.48 -18.78 -7.78
CA SER A 124 5.37 -19.74 -7.12
C SER A 124 4.57 -20.79 -6.35
N LYS A 125 5.19 -21.93 -6.09
CA LYS A 125 4.59 -23.08 -5.40
C LYS A 125 5.51 -23.56 -4.29
N GLY A 126 5.02 -23.54 -3.06
CA GLY A 126 5.67 -24.14 -1.90
C GLY A 126 5.60 -25.67 -1.92
N GLY A 127 6.38 -26.32 -1.05
CA GLY A 127 6.51 -27.80 -1.00
C GLY A 127 5.19 -28.53 -0.79
N LEU A 128 4.27 -27.96 -0.01
CA LEU A 128 2.93 -28.49 0.26
C LEU A 128 1.88 -28.03 -0.77
N GLY A 129 2.30 -27.60 -1.96
CA GLY A 129 1.40 -27.13 -3.02
C GLY A 129 0.75 -25.77 -2.74
N ILE A 130 1.26 -25.02 -1.75
CA ILE A 130 0.79 -23.67 -1.45
C ILE A 130 1.21 -22.74 -2.60
N GLU A 131 0.24 -22.24 -3.35
CA GLU A 131 0.51 -21.31 -4.45
C GLU A 131 0.46 -19.86 -3.97
N LYS A 132 1.41 -19.04 -4.44
CA LYS A 132 1.41 -17.59 -4.27
C LYS A 132 1.56 -16.93 -5.63
N VAL A 133 0.79 -15.88 -5.85
CA VAL A 133 0.86 -15.02 -7.05
C VAL A 133 1.18 -13.61 -6.57
N VAL A 134 2.18 -12.98 -7.18
CA VAL A 134 2.52 -11.57 -6.98
C VAL A 134 2.53 -10.91 -8.35
N THR A 135 1.82 -9.78 -8.49
CA THR A 135 1.68 -9.03 -9.74
C THR A 135 2.43 -7.70 -9.63
N ALA A 136 3.07 -7.28 -10.72
CA ALA A 136 3.64 -5.94 -10.86
C ALA A 136 3.28 -5.33 -12.22
N THR A 137 3.11 -4.01 -12.25
CA THR A 137 2.92 -3.24 -13.49
C THR A 137 4.16 -2.40 -13.82
N TYR A 138 4.76 -2.62 -14.98
CA TYR A 138 5.91 -1.85 -15.47
C TYR A 138 5.48 -0.83 -16.53
N PHE A 139 5.90 0.42 -16.37
CA PHE A 139 5.64 1.49 -17.35
C PHE A 139 6.91 1.83 -18.12
N ILE A 140 6.91 1.54 -19.43
CA ILE A 140 8.05 1.75 -20.33
C ILE A 140 7.78 2.98 -21.20
N LYS A 141 8.66 3.99 -21.13
CA LYS A 141 8.59 5.16 -22.02
C LYS A 141 9.26 4.86 -23.35
N ASN A 142 8.49 4.72 -24.44
CA ASN A 142 9.04 4.43 -25.76
C ASN A 142 9.53 5.74 -26.42
N LYS A 143 10.81 6.07 -26.21
CA LYS A 143 11.45 7.28 -26.78
C LYS A 143 11.67 7.22 -28.30
N GLY A 144 11.44 6.07 -28.94
CA GLY A 144 11.92 5.80 -30.30
C GLY A 144 10.85 5.70 -31.39
N SER A 145 9.57 5.63 -31.03
CA SER A 145 8.48 5.60 -32.01
C SER A 145 8.20 7.01 -32.56
N ILE A 146 9.12 7.49 -33.40
CA ILE A 146 8.84 8.60 -34.31
C ILE A 146 7.86 8.05 -35.35
N ILE A 147 6.56 8.22 -35.11
CA ILE A 147 5.54 7.88 -36.11
C ILE A 147 5.87 8.73 -37.35
N PRO A 148 6.20 8.13 -38.52
CA PRO A 148 6.48 8.91 -39.71
C PRO A 148 5.23 9.71 -40.05
N GLY A 149 5.37 11.04 -40.05
CA GLY A 149 4.23 11.93 -40.03
C GLY A 149 3.37 11.81 -41.29
N ASN A 150 2.22 11.16 -41.16
CA ASN A 150 1.02 11.79 -41.68
C ASN A 150 0.68 12.90 -40.67
N GLY A 151 0.38 14.12 -41.13
CA GLY A 151 0.46 15.37 -40.36
C GLY A 151 -0.60 15.58 -39.26
N THR A 152 -0.94 14.56 -38.48
CA THR A 152 -1.73 14.72 -37.26
C THR A 152 -0.91 15.48 -36.23
N THR A 153 -1.44 16.62 -35.78
CA THR A 153 -0.92 17.40 -34.65
C THR A 153 -0.61 16.50 -33.45
N PRO A 154 0.40 16.84 -32.62
CA PRO A 154 0.67 16.09 -31.40
C PRO A 154 -0.63 15.90 -30.62
N PRO A 155 -0.99 14.67 -30.20
CA PRO A 155 -2.26 14.40 -29.54
C PRO A 155 -2.37 15.35 -28.37
N SER A 156 -3.34 16.28 -28.48
CA SER A 156 -3.45 17.42 -27.58
C SER A 156 -3.47 16.91 -26.15
N THR A 157 -2.53 17.37 -25.33
CA THR A 157 -2.45 16.98 -23.92
C THR A 157 -3.86 17.04 -23.33
N PRO A 158 -4.41 15.91 -22.86
CA PRO A 158 -5.84 15.82 -22.58
C PRO A 158 -6.20 16.93 -21.60
N THR A 159 -7.18 17.75 -21.99
CA THR A 159 -7.60 18.90 -21.18
C THR A 159 -7.96 18.38 -19.78
N PRO A 160 -7.34 18.92 -18.71
CA PRO A 160 -7.56 18.43 -17.36
C PRO A 160 -9.05 18.55 -17.01
N THR A 161 -9.67 17.45 -16.61
CA THR A 161 -11.09 17.40 -16.25
C THR A 161 -11.24 17.58 -14.75
N VAL A 162 -12.07 18.53 -14.31
CA VAL A 162 -12.42 18.66 -12.88
C VAL A 162 -13.07 17.36 -12.39
N PRO A 163 -12.61 16.77 -11.26
CA PRO A 163 -13.27 15.61 -10.68
C PRO A 163 -14.75 15.87 -10.36
N THR A 164 -15.63 14.98 -10.81
CA THR A 164 -17.08 15.06 -10.60
C THR A 164 -17.54 14.19 -9.43
N LYS A 165 -18.69 14.52 -8.81
CA LYS A 165 -19.32 13.65 -7.79
C LYS A 165 -19.48 12.24 -8.40
N PRO A 166 -18.95 11.18 -7.76
CA PRO A 166 -19.10 9.83 -8.28
C PRO A 166 -20.58 9.42 -8.27
N VAL A 167 -21.02 8.72 -9.30
CA VAL A 167 -22.38 8.18 -9.37
C VAL A 167 -22.48 6.99 -8.41
N THR A 168 -23.34 7.10 -7.40
CA THR A 168 -23.60 6.02 -6.44
C THR A 168 -24.63 5.05 -7.01
N ASN A 169 -24.17 4.00 -7.70
CA ASN A 169 -25.01 2.99 -8.35
C ASN A 169 -25.70 2.01 -7.37
N GLY A 170 -25.99 2.44 -6.14
CA GLY A 170 -26.57 1.59 -5.10
C GLY A 170 -25.66 0.44 -4.63
N ASP A 171 -24.37 0.51 -4.94
CA ASP A 171 -23.39 -0.53 -4.64
C ASP A 171 -23.28 -0.81 -3.14
N LYS A 172 -23.08 -2.10 -2.81
CA LYS A 172 -22.97 -2.56 -1.43
C LYS A 172 -21.58 -2.22 -0.89
N ILE A 173 -21.53 -1.49 0.22
CA ILE A 173 -20.27 -1.20 0.91
C ILE A 173 -20.07 -2.21 2.04
N THR A 174 -18.99 -2.98 1.97
CA THR A 174 -18.49 -3.74 3.12
C THR A 174 -17.65 -2.82 3.99
N VAL A 175 -18.20 -2.38 5.11
CA VAL A 175 -17.45 -1.63 6.13
C VAL A 175 -16.72 -2.62 7.01
N TRP A 176 -15.39 -2.59 6.92
CA TRP A 176 -14.52 -3.26 7.88
C TRP A 176 -14.26 -2.31 9.04
N HIS A 177 -14.77 -2.64 10.23
CA HIS A 177 -14.40 -1.95 11.45
C HIS A 177 -14.00 -2.96 12.53
N LYS A 178 -12.87 -2.68 13.17
CA LYS A 178 -12.53 -3.33 14.44
C LYS A 178 -13.29 -2.62 15.53
N ASN A 179 -14.30 -3.28 16.10
CA ASN A 179 -14.89 -2.81 17.34
C ASN A 179 -14.06 -3.35 18.49
N CYS A 180 -13.24 -2.48 19.07
CA CYS A 180 -12.53 -2.73 20.32
C CYS A 180 -13.34 -2.04 21.42
N GLU A 181 -13.98 -2.81 22.30
CA GLU A 181 -14.61 -2.23 23.49
C GLU A 181 -13.51 -1.65 24.41
N ASP A 182 -13.73 -0.46 24.97
CA ASP A 182 -12.80 0.25 25.87
C ASP A 182 -12.57 -0.49 27.23
N SER A 183 -13.04 -1.73 27.38
CA SER A 183 -13.10 -2.52 28.62
C SER A 183 -11.79 -3.24 28.98
N GLY A 184 -10.64 -2.61 28.71
CA GLY A 184 -9.33 -2.98 29.28
C GLY A 184 -8.77 -4.36 28.88
N LYS A 185 -9.34 -5.03 27.88
CA LYS A 185 -8.90 -6.34 27.38
C LYS A 185 -8.84 -6.32 25.86
N ASN A 186 -7.72 -6.76 25.29
CA ASN A 186 -7.40 -6.72 23.85
C ASN A 186 -8.27 -7.68 22.99
N LYS A 187 -9.60 -7.51 23.02
CA LYS A 187 -10.57 -8.27 22.22
C LYS A 187 -11.26 -7.35 21.21
N CYS A 188 -10.49 -6.87 20.24
CA CYS A 188 -11.06 -6.26 19.05
C CYS A 188 -11.75 -7.34 18.23
N LYS A 189 -13.05 -7.18 17.96
CA LYS A 189 -13.79 -8.04 17.02
C LYS A 189 -13.75 -7.37 15.65
N ASP A 190 -13.30 -8.10 14.64
CA ASP A 190 -13.52 -7.71 13.24
C ASP A 190 -15.03 -7.83 12.95
N ILE A 191 -15.68 -6.71 12.64
CA ILE A 191 -17.08 -6.66 12.25
C ILE A 191 -17.14 -6.24 10.77
N ASN A 192 -17.79 -7.10 9.98
CA ASN A 192 -17.98 -6.92 8.54
C ASN A 192 -19.45 -6.56 8.28
N GLU A 193 -19.78 -5.29 8.48
CA GLU A 193 -21.13 -4.81 8.19
C GLU A 193 -21.24 -4.47 6.69
N THR A 194 -22.12 -5.17 5.99
CA THR A 194 -22.45 -4.86 4.59
C THR A 194 -23.60 -3.88 4.55
N ILE A 195 -23.29 -2.60 4.40
CA ILE A 195 -24.28 -1.52 4.26
C ILE A 195 -24.75 -1.51 2.81
N THR A 196 -26.01 -1.89 2.61
CA THR A 196 -26.54 -2.25 1.28
C THR A 196 -27.07 -1.07 0.45
N LYS A 197 -27.14 0.15 1.01
CA LYS A 197 -27.45 1.39 0.28
C LYS A 197 -26.74 2.59 0.91
N PHE A 198 -25.71 3.12 0.25
CA PHE A 198 -25.21 4.47 0.50
C PHE A 198 -25.96 5.49 -0.36
N THR A 199 -27.13 5.93 0.12
CA THR A 199 -27.68 7.24 -0.24
C THR A 199 -27.08 8.27 0.72
N ASP A 200 -26.26 9.18 0.21
CA ASP A 200 -25.62 10.33 0.89
C ASP A 200 -25.55 10.20 2.44
N VAL A 201 -24.53 9.52 2.98
CA VAL A 201 -24.39 9.39 4.44
C VAL A 201 -24.13 10.76 5.05
N ASN A 202 -25.06 11.21 5.91
CA ASN A 202 -25.07 12.60 6.36
C ASN A 202 -23.81 12.97 7.16
N THR A 203 -23.44 12.16 8.15
CA THR A 203 -22.21 12.36 8.93
C THR A 203 -21.54 11.03 9.23
N ILE A 204 -20.25 10.89 8.89
CA ILE A 204 -19.40 9.84 9.47
C ILE A 204 -18.67 10.44 10.67
N THR A 205 -18.81 9.82 11.84
CA THR A 205 -18.07 10.21 13.06
C THR A 205 -17.13 9.08 13.47
N MET A 206 -15.84 9.34 13.46
CA MET A 206 -14.80 8.43 13.96
C MET A 206 -14.24 8.96 15.29
N LYS A 207 -13.82 8.08 16.21
CA LYS A 207 -13.09 8.47 17.43
C LYS A 207 -11.75 7.76 17.50
N GLN A 208 -11.82 6.43 17.46
CA GLN A 208 -10.70 5.52 17.28
C GLN A 208 -11.11 4.46 16.23
N ASN A 209 -10.18 3.57 15.88
CA ASN A 209 -10.30 2.54 14.84
C ASN A 209 -10.15 3.04 13.39
N GLY A 210 -10.02 2.06 12.48
CA GLY A 210 -9.97 2.26 11.05
C GLY A 210 -11.31 1.94 10.38
N LEU A 211 -11.64 2.68 9.32
CA LEU A 211 -12.68 2.36 8.34
C LEU A 211 -12.03 2.21 6.96
N HIS A 212 -12.40 1.17 6.22
CA HIS A 212 -11.94 0.95 4.84
C HIS A 212 -13.13 0.72 3.91
N PHE A 213 -13.24 1.58 2.91
CA PHE A 213 -14.22 1.55 1.83
C PHE A 213 -13.54 1.08 0.54
N LEU A 214 -13.97 -0.06 -0.01
CA LEU A 214 -13.43 -0.62 -1.26
C LEU A 214 -13.96 0.06 -2.54
N ASP A 215 -14.95 0.94 -2.38
CA ASP A 215 -15.60 1.67 -3.47
C ASP A 215 -15.56 3.19 -3.24
N ASN A 216 -16.38 3.95 -3.97
CA ASN A 216 -16.55 5.37 -3.77
C ASN A 216 -17.19 5.67 -2.41
N LEU A 217 -16.71 6.72 -1.74
CA LEU A 217 -17.33 7.24 -0.52
C LEU A 217 -18.02 8.57 -0.82
N VAL A 218 -19.31 8.65 -0.56
CA VAL A 218 -20.10 9.88 -0.67
C VAL A 218 -20.73 10.19 0.67
N VAL A 219 -20.29 11.29 1.28
CA VAL A 219 -20.78 11.77 2.58
C VAL A 219 -21.15 13.25 2.50
N ASN A 220 -22.05 13.71 3.37
CA ASN A 220 -22.24 15.13 3.55
C ASN A 220 -21.11 15.72 4.40
N LYS A 221 -20.84 15.17 5.60
CA LYS A 221 -19.77 15.61 6.49
C LYS A 221 -18.92 14.44 7.04
N LEU A 222 -17.62 14.67 7.22
CA LEU A 222 -16.72 13.75 7.95
C LEU A 222 -16.22 14.44 9.22
N ILE A 223 -16.40 13.78 10.37
CA ILE A 223 -15.90 14.22 11.67
C ILE A 223 -14.97 13.15 12.22
N VAL A 224 -13.70 13.49 12.45
CA VAL A 224 -12.78 12.64 13.21
C VAL A 224 -12.61 13.26 14.60
N GLY A 225 -13.46 12.81 15.51
CA GLY A 225 -13.45 13.18 16.92
C GLY A 225 -12.28 12.58 17.70
N GLY A 226 -12.29 12.79 19.02
CA GLY A 226 -11.16 12.51 19.90
C GLY A 226 -10.70 11.05 19.92
N GLY A 227 -9.41 10.87 19.63
CA GLY A 227 -8.65 9.63 19.78
C GLY A 227 -7.32 9.70 19.02
N ASN A 228 -6.42 8.74 19.25
CA ASN A 228 -5.15 8.68 18.55
C ASN A 228 -5.18 7.60 17.46
N GLY A 229 -5.01 8.00 16.18
CA GLY A 229 -4.77 7.06 15.08
C GLY A 229 -5.99 6.63 14.28
N ALA A 230 -7.06 7.43 14.27
CA ALA A 230 -8.22 7.18 13.41
C ALA A 230 -7.79 7.11 11.93
N THR A 231 -8.21 6.06 11.22
CA THR A 231 -7.71 5.76 9.86
C THR A 231 -8.87 5.57 8.89
N LEU A 232 -9.00 6.43 7.89
CA LEU A 232 -10.00 6.28 6.82
C LEU A 232 -9.30 5.90 5.51
N LYS A 233 -9.73 4.82 4.86
CA LYS A 233 -9.28 4.42 3.53
C LYS A 233 -10.46 4.35 2.57
N VAL A 234 -10.31 4.91 1.38
CA VAL A 234 -11.29 4.86 0.29
C VAL A 234 -10.55 4.46 -0.98
N ASP A 235 -10.82 3.30 -1.55
CA ASP A 235 -10.05 2.80 -2.69
C ASP A 235 -10.43 3.50 -4.01
N LYS A 236 -11.66 4.00 -4.15
CA LYS A 236 -12.06 4.81 -5.32
C LYS A 236 -12.11 6.30 -4.98
N ASN A 237 -13.16 6.99 -5.40
CA ASN A 237 -13.28 8.44 -5.23
C ASN A 237 -13.94 8.76 -3.89
N MET A 238 -13.52 9.85 -3.26
CA MET A 238 -14.15 10.37 -2.05
C MET A 238 -14.77 11.74 -2.34
N TYR A 239 -16.05 11.90 -2.03
CA TYR A 239 -16.79 13.13 -2.14
C TYR A 239 -17.39 13.52 -0.78
N VAL A 240 -17.10 14.76 -0.36
CA VAL A 240 -17.61 15.38 0.86
C VAL A 240 -18.37 16.64 0.48
N ASN A 241 -19.69 16.64 0.71
CA ASN A 241 -20.58 17.70 0.27
C ASN A 241 -20.43 19.01 1.08
N ASP A 242 -20.00 18.90 2.32
CA ASP A 242 -19.75 19.99 3.26
C ASP A 242 -18.28 20.00 3.67
N GLU A 243 -17.94 19.51 4.87
CA GLU A 243 -16.60 19.63 5.44
C GLU A 243 -16.00 18.33 6.01
N ILE A 244 -14.67 18.36 6.15
CA ILE A 244 -13.88 17.42 6.94
C ILE A 244 -13.38 18.15 8.19
N ASP A 245 -13.88 17.79 9.38
CA ASP A 245 -13.41 18.30 10.69
C ASP A 245 -12.60 17.22 11.42
N VAL A 246 -11.32 17.47 11.64
CA VAL A 246 -10.38 16.55 12.30
C VAL A 246 -9.93 17.14 13.63
N GLN A 247 -10.49 16.62 14.72
CA GLN A 247 -10.26 17.15 16.05
C GLN A 247 -8.99 16.58 16.71
N ASN A 248 -8.55 15.38 16.31
CA ASN A 248 -7.33 14.77 16.84
C ASN A 248 -6.49 14.05 15.74
N HIS A 249 -5.75 12.98 16.05
CA HIS A 249 -4.85 12.32 15.10
C HIS A 249 -5.63 11.45 14.09
N ALA A 250 -5.66 11.89 12.83
CA ALA A 250 -6.31 11.18 11.73
C ALA A 250 -5.36 10.93 10.54
N CYS A 251 -5.60 9.85 9.81
CA CYS A 251 -4.94 9.52 8.56
C CYS A 251 -6.00 9.10 7.53
N VAL A 252 -6.16 9.88 6.46
CA VAL A 252 -7.17 9.69 5.41
C VAL A 252 -6.47 9.36 4.08
N ALA A 253 -6.84 8.27 3.42
CA ALA A 253 -6.29 7.88 2.12
C ALA A 253 -7.39 7.66 1.09
N VAL A 254 -7.21 8.21 -0.12
CA VAL A 254 -8.14 8.15 -1.24
C VAL A 254 -7.39 7.65 -2.49
N GLY A 255 -7.71 6.44 -2.95
CA GLY A 255 -7.05 5.74 -4.05
C GLY A 255 -7.32 6.36 -5.44
N GLN A 256 -8.37 7.16 -5.57
CA GLN A 256 -8.63 7.96 -6.77
C GLN A 256 -8.81 9.44 -6.41
N ASN A 257 -9.90 10.07 -6.84
CA ASN A 257 -10.06 11.52 -6.72
C ASN A 257 -10.71 11.90 -5.38
N LEU A 258 -10.28 13.02 -4.80
CA LEU A 258 -10.93 13.65 -3.64
C LEU A 258 -11.69 14.91 -4.09
N ILE A 259 -12.90 15.08 -3.59
CA ILE A 259 -13.70 16.31 -3.76
C ILE A 259 -14.22 16.72 -2.38
N VAL A 260 -13.87 17.92 -1.93
CA VAL A 260 -14.48 18.53 -0.73
C VAL A 260 -14.98 19.92 -1.12
N LYS A 261 -16.23 20.24 -0.77
CA LYS A 261 -16.88 21.47 -1.23
C LYS A 261 -16.67 22.69 -0.33
N ASN A 262 -16.81 22.56 0.99
CA ASN A 262 -16.92 23.72 1.88
C ASN A 262 -15.65 23.98 2.71
N ALA A 263 -15.12 22.99 3.44
CA ALA A 263 -13.91 23.16 4.25
C ALA A 263 -13.15 21.84 4.54
N ILE A 264 -11.84 21.94 4.79
CA ILE A 264 -11.08 20.93 5.53
C ILE A 264 -10.44 21.65 6.72
N SER A 265 -10.70 21.18 7.94
CA SER A 265 -10.14 21.72 9.17
C SER A 265 -9.47 20.63 10.00
N SER A 266 -8.34 20.94 10.63
CA SER A 266 -7.67 20.05 11.57
C SER A 266 -7.12 20.80 12.79
N LYS A 267 -7.57 20.39 13.98
CA LYS A 267 -7.12 20.97 15.26
C LYS A 267 -5.77 20.44 15.72
N ASN A 268 -5.42 19.22 15.31
CA ASN A 268 -4.18 18.57 15.70
C ASN A 268 -3.43 18.03 14.47
N LYS A 269 -3.58 16.74 14.15
CA LYS A 269 -2.69 16.02 13.24
C LYS A 269 -3.48 15.26 12.18
N LEU A 270 -3.54 15.82 10.97
CA LEU A 270 -4.18 15.21 9.81
C LEU A 270 -3.12 14.86 8.77
N TYR A 271 -3.02 13.57 8.47
CA TYR A 271 -2.36 13.10 7.26
C TYR A 271 -3.40 12.78 6.20
N MET A 272 -3.25 13.32 5.00
CA MET A 272 -4.15 13.01 3.87
C MET A 272 -3.37 12.61 2.63
N VAL A 273 -3.74 11.50 1.99
CA VAL A 273 -3.08 10.98 0.78
C VAL A 273 -4.12 10.79 -0.32
N ILE A 274 -3.93 11.46 -1.46
CA ILE A 274 -4.80 11.38 -2.63
C ILE A 274 -3.96 10.90 -3.81
N TYR A 275 -4.28 9.71 -4.33
CA TYR A 275 -3.47 9.06 -5.38
C TYR A 275 -3.77 9.57 -6.80
N LYS A 276 -4.88 10.27 -7.01
CA LYS A 276 -5.18 11.02 -8.26
C LYS A 276 -5.44 12.50 -7.95
N ASP A 277 -6.47 13.08 -8.54
CA ASP A 277 -6.74 14.51 -8.51
C ASP A 277 -7.53 14.93 -7.26
N ALA A 278 -7.33 16.16 -6.79
CA ALA A 278 -8.04 16.72 -5.64
C ALA A 278 -8.75 18.03 -6.01
N TYR A 279 -10.07 18.10 -5.84
CA TYR A 279 -10.82 19.36 -5.78
C TYR A 279 -10.85 19.86 -4.33
N LEU A 280 -10.13 20.94 -4.06
CA LEU A 280 -10.00 21.51 -2.72
C LEU A 280 -11.04 22.61 -2.46
N PRO A 281 -11.60 22.66 -1.24
CA PRO A 281 -12.61 23.63 -0.88
C PRO A 281 -11.97 24.99 -0.63
N LYS A 282 -12.78 26.05 -0.68
CA LYS A 282 -12.39 27.45 -0.43
C LYS A 282 -11.61 27.70 0.87
N LYS A 283 -11.77 26.83 1.88
CA LYS A 283 -11.24 26.97 3.24
C LYS A 283 -10.41 25.75 3.64
N LEU A 284 -9.12 25.96 3.91
CA LEU A 284 -8.22 24.96 4.49
C LEU A 284 -7.64 25.51 5.79
N GLU A 285 -7.90 24.85 6.91
CA GLU A 285 -7.47 25.28 8.24
C GLU A 285 -6.68 24.19 8.95
N GLY A 286 -5.51 24.55 9.46
CA GLY A 286 -4.81 23.81 10.50
C GLY A 286 -4.68 24.70 11.75
N THR A 287 -4.55 24.08 12.92
CA THR A 287 -4.02 24.78 14.11
C THR A 287 -2.68 24.23 14.60
N SER A 288 -2.12 23.22 13.91
CA SER A 288 -0.80 22.65 14.16
C SER A 288 0.00 22.49 12.86
N SER A 289 1.33 22.42 12.96
CA SER A 289 2.25 22.17 11.85
C SER A 289 2.29 20.72 11.37
N ASN A 290 1.65 19.78 12.10
CA ASN A 290 1.64 18.35 11.78
C ASN A 290 0.47 17.95 10.86
N ASN A 291 0.07 18.85 9.97
CA ASN A 291 -1.02 18.61 9.02
C ASN A 291 -0.42 18.55 7.62
N ASP A 292 -0.35 17.36 7.02
CA ASP A 292 0.22 17.16 5.68
C ASP A 292 -0.81 16.56 4.73
N MET A 293 -0.97 17.16 3.56
CA MET A 293 -1.72 16.62 2.43
C MET A 293 -0.78 16.30 1.27
N TYR A 294 -0.92 15.09 0.72
CA TYR A 294 -0.11 14.58 -0.39
C TYR A 294 -1.03 14.26 -1.58
N VAL A 295 -0.90 15.01 -2.68
CA VAL A 295 -1.69 14.85 -3.92
C VAL A 295 -0.80 14.39 -5.06
N PHE A 296 -1.03 13.18 -5.57
CA PHE A 296 -0.22 12.58 -6.65
C PHE A 296 -0.67 12.98 -8.06
N GLY A 297 -1.94 13.37 -8.22
CA GLY A 297 -2.45 14.02 -9.43
C GLY A 297 -2.41 15.54 -9.33
N ASN A 298 -3.39 16.18 -9.95
CA ASN A 298 -3.55 17.62 -10.03
C ASN A 298 -4.42 18.15 -8.89
N ILE A 299 -4.27 19.45 -8.58
CA ILE A 299 -5.15 20.16 -7.65
C ILE A 299 -6.05 21.12 -8.43
N PHE A 300 -7.35 21.06 -8.16
CA PHE A 300 -8.35 21.99 -8.65
C PHE A 300 -8.84 22.84 -7.47
N LEU A 301 -8.64 24.14 -7.55
CA LEU A 301 -9.05 25.11 -6.53
C LEU A 301 -10.37 25.77 -6.94
N SER A 302 -11.28 25.94 -5.98
CA SER A 302 -12.50 26.73 -6.19
C SER A 302 -12.19 28.18 -6.53
N ASN A 303 -13.11 28.89 -7.20
CA ASN A 303 -12.89 30.27 -7.62
C ASN A 303 -12.62 31.23 -6.44
N ASP A 304 -13.24 30.94 -5.30
CA ASP A 304 -13.16 31.64 -4.02
C ASP A 304 -12.05 31.11 -3.10
N PHE A 305 -11.23 30.15 -3.55
CA PHE A 305 -10.09 29.66 -2.78
C PHE A 305 -9.10 30.78 -2.48
N GLN A 306 -8.88 31.04 -1.20
CA GLN A 306 -7.83 31.94 -0.74
C GLN A 306 -6.63 31.10 -0.28
N ILE A 307 -5.49 31.30 -0.95
CA ILE A 307 -4.20 30.80 -0.49
C ILE A 307 -3.94 31.48 0.86
N PRO A 308 -3.93 30.75 2.00
CA PRO A 308 -3.78 31.41 3.28
C PRO A 308 -2.37 31.98 3.41
N ALA A 309 -2.22 33.16 4.01
CA ALA A 309 -0.92 33.78 4.20
C ALA A 309 -0.04 32.90 5.09
N LYS A 310 1.20 32.59 4.67
CA LYS A 310 2.13 31.65 5.34
C LYS A 310 2.27 31.98 6.83
N THR A 311 1.60 31.19 7.66
CA THR A 311 1.62 31.22 9.13
C THR A 311 1.96 29.83 9.65
N ASN A 312 2.54 29.76 10.84
CA ASN A 312 3.09 28.52 11.45
C ASN A 312 2.05 27.44 11.82
N LYS A 313 0.80 27.56 11.35
CA LYS A 313 -0.33 26.67 11.69
C LYS A 313 -1.00 26.05 10.47
N MET A 314 -0.49 26.28 9.27
CA MET A 314 -1.12 25.78 8.04
C MET A 314 -0.91 24.29 7.81
N MET A 315 -1.78 23.72 6.98
CA MET A 315 -1.58 22.41 6.38
C MET A 315 -0.50 22.51 5.29
N ASN A 316 0.52 21.68 5.39
CA ASN A 316 1.54 21.52 4.34
C ASN A 316 0.91 20.73 3.20
N ILE A 317 0.94 21.27 1.98
CA ILE A 317 0.34 20.61 0.80
C ILE A 317 1.48 20.29 -0.18
N TYR A 318 1.59 19.02 -0.51
CA TYR A 318 2.57 18.45 -1.43
C TYR A 318 1.84 17.98 -2.69
N VAL A 319 2.17 18.57 -3.85
CA VAL A 319 1.51 18.23 -5.13
C VAL A 319 2.53 17.75 -6.17
N ARG A 320 2.22 16.65 -6.85
CA ARG A 320 3.05 16.08 -7.93
C ARG A 320 2.60 16.53 -9.33
N GLY A 321 1.30 16.76 -9.53
CA GLY A 321 0.73 17.30 -10.77
C GLY A 321 0.68 18.82 -10.81
N ASP A 322 -0.17 19.35 -11.69
CA ASP A 322 -0.39 20.79 -11.87
C ASP A 322 -1.47 21.33 -10.91
N VAL A 323 -1.51 22.66 -10.75
CA VAL A 323 -2.55 23.36 -9.99
C VAL A 323 -3.38 24.22 -10.94
N TYR A 324 -4.70 24.07 -10.84
CA TYR A 324 -5.68 24.78 -11.65
C TYR A 324 -6.65 25.53 -10.76
N LYS A 325 -7.11 26.69 -11.23
CA LYS A 325 -8.24 27.42 -10.67
C LYS A 325 -9.47 27.15 -11.53
N VAL A 326 -10.57 26.77 -10.89
CA VAL A 326 -11.88 26.52 -11.54
C VAL A 326 -12.75 27.75 -11.31
N SER A 327 -13.17 28.40 -12.39
CA SER A 327 -14.05 29.57 -12.33
C SER A 327 -15.52 29.18 -12.08
N ALA A 328 -16.37 30.17 -11.78
CA ALA A 328 -17.80 29.95 -11.59
C ALA A 328 -18.55 29.38 -12.83
N ASN A 329 -17.98 29.54 -14.03
CA ASN A 329 -18.48 28.94 -15.28
C ASN A 329 -17.71 27.66 -15.69
N ASN A 330 -17.05 26.98 -14.73
CA ASN A 330 -16.27 25.75 -14.94
C ASN A 330 -15.10 25.85 -15.92
N ALA A 331 -14.62 27.06 -16.25
CA ALA A 331 -13.38 27.22 -17.00
C ALA A 331 -12.18 26.89 -16.09
N ILE A 332 -11.18 26.22 -16.66
CA ILE A 332 -10.05 25.65 -15.94
C ILE A 332 -8.79 26.38 -16.38
N THR A 333 -8.21 27.19 -15.49
CA THR A 333 -7.00 27.95 -15.77
C THR A 333 -5.86 27.41 -14.93
N LYS A 334 -4.77 26.98 -15.58
CA LYS A 334 -3.53 26.60 -14.88
C LYS A 334 -2.95 27.83 -14.19
N ILE A 335 -2.57 27.69 -12.93
CA ILE A 335 -1.93 28.76 -12.15
C ILE A 335 -0.52 28.33 -11.70
N THR A 336 0.30 29.31 -11.31
CA THR A 336 1.56 29.02 -10.60
C THR A 336 1.23 28.26 -9.31
N ASN A 337 1.87 27.11 -9.11
CA ASN A 337 1.65 26.26 -7.95
C ASN A 337 1.94 27.03 -6.65
N PRO A 338 0.95 27.26 -5.76
CA PRO A 338 1.15 27.94 -4.48
C PRO A 338 1.61 26.98 -3.36
N PHE A 339 1.67 25.68 -3.65
CA PHE A 339 1.99 24.59 -2.71
C PHE A 339 3.41 24.06 -2.93
N GLU A 340 3.87 23.17 -2.04
CA GLU A 340 5.20 22.58 -2.18
C GLU A 340 5.18 21.49 -3.27
N PRO A 341 6.15 21.46 -4.20
CA PRO A 341 6.26 20.37 -5.16
C PRO A 341 6.64 19.07 -4.44
N MET A 342 5.94 17.98 -4.76
CA MET A 342 6.17 16.69 -4.12
C MET A 342 7.47 16.06 -4.61
N SER A 343 8.52 16.13 -3.79
CA SER A 343 9.79 15.44 -4.03
C SER A 343 9.68 13.92 -3.79
N GLY A 344 10.66 13.15 -4.28
CA GLY A 344 10.71 11.69 -4.10
C GLY A 344 10.64 11.26 -2.63
N ASN A 345 11.32 11.97 -1.73
CA ASN A 345 11.25 11.67 -0.29
C ASN A 345 9.85 11.92 0.29
N ARG A 346 9.14 12.97 -0.15
CA ARG A 346 7.75 13.24 0.27
C ARG A 346 6.78 12.19 -0.26
N ALA A 347 6.95 11.74 -1.51
CA ALA A 347 6.20 10.62 -2.07
C ALA A 347 6.41 9.31 -1.28
N THR A 348 7.65 9.02 -0.87
CA THR A 348 7.99 7.85 -0.04
C THR A 348 7.35 7.95 1.36
N ILE A 349 7.38 9.12 2.00
CA ILE A 349 6.69 9.35 3.28
C ILE A 349 5.19 9.09 3.13
N ALA A 350 4.54 9.65 2.10
CA ALA A 350 3.11 9.48 1.85
C ALA A 350 2.70 8.00 1.71
N ASN A 351 3.48 7.21 0.96
CA ASN A 351 3.24 5.77 0.78
C ASN A 351 3.45 4.93 2.06
N ASN A 352 4.27 5.41 3.00
CA ASN A 352 4.60 4.72 4.24
C ASN A 352 3.67 5.09 5.42
N LEU A 353 2.72 6.02 5.21
CA LEU A 353 1.70 6.35 6.20
C LEU A 353 0.81 5.14 6.51
N PRO A 354 0.30 4.99 7.76
CA PRO A 354 -0.53 3.85 8.14
C PRO A 354 -1.86 3.77 7.36
N CYS A 355 -2.41 4.92 6.95
CA CYS A 355 -3.58 4.96 6.08
C CYS A 355 -3.30 4.63 4.62
N ALA A 356 -2.06 4.68 4.13
CA ALA A 356 -1.73 4.45 2.73
C ALA A 356 -2.34 3.12 2.20
N THR A 357 -2.95 3.18 1.03
CA THR A 357 -3.57 2.05 0.35
C THR A 357 -2.51 1.36 -0.52
N ARG A 358 -1.85 0.35 0.05
CA ARG A 358 -0.92 -0.54 -0.68
C ARG A 358 -1.68 -1.28 -1.78
N GLY A 359 -1.69 -0.72 -2.99
CA GLY A 359 -2.45 -1.22 -4.13
C GLY A 359 -2.59 -0.21 -5.27
N PHE A 360 -2.50 1.09 -5.00
CA PHE A 360 -2.40 2.12 -6.03
C PHE A 360 -0.94 2.29 -6.43
N GLU A 361 -0.47 1.44 -7.35
CA GLU A 361 0.85 1.55 -7.98
C GLU A 361 1.02 2.96 -8.57
N GLN A 362 2.06 3.67 -8.14
CA GLN A 362 2.36 4.99 -8.69
C GLN A 362 2.89 4.87 -10.12
N PRO A 363 2.61 5.85 -11.01
CA PRO A 363 3.44 6.04 -12.19
C PRO A 363 4.88 6.30 -11.73
N PRO A 364 5.90 5.64 -12.31
CA PRO A 364 7.24 5.60 -11.74
C PRO A 364 7.85 7.00 -11.60
N THR A 365 8.51 7.22 -10.48
CA THR A 365 9.39 8.39 -10.30
C THR A 365 10.60 8.25 -11.21
N THR A 366 10.92 9.30 -11.96
CA THR A 366 12.15 9.32 -12.78
C THR A 366 13.37 9.17 -11.85
N PRO A 367 14.35 8.31 -12.15
CA PRO A 367 15.54 8.20 -11.33
C PRO A 367 16.30 9.53 -11.30
N THR A 368 16.55 10.06 -10.11
CA THR A 368 17.57 11.10 -9.91
C THR A 368 18.94 10.48 -10.11
N THR A 369 19.75 11.07 -10.98
CA THR A 369 21.13 10.67 -11.27
C THR A 369 21.93 10.46 -9.97
N PRO A 370 22.69 9.36 -9.81
CA PRO A 370 23.59 9.21 -8.68
C PRO A 370 24.66 10.31 -8.71
N THR A 371 24.73 11.14 -7.66
CA THR A 371 25.88 12.01 -7.45
C THR A 371 27.09 11.17 -7.04
N THR A 372 28.19 11.37 -7.74
CA THR A 372 29.47 10.67 -7.54
C THR A 372 29.95 10.79 -6.09
N PRO A 373 30.41 9.70 -5.44
CA PRO A 373 31.01 9.80 -4.12
C PRO A 373 32.38 10.48 -4.21
N THR A 374 32.52 11.63 -3.57
CA THR A 374 33.83 12.30 -3.38
C THR A 374 34.63 11.55 -2.33
N THR A 375 35.83 11.08 -2.73
CA THR A 375 36.83 10.54 -1.83
C THR A 375 37.32 11.60 -0.84
N SER A 376 37.21 11.33 0.45
CA SER A 376 37.84 12.11 1.52
C SER A 376 38.86 11.24 2.23
N THR A 377 40.13 11.58 2.11
CA THR A 377 41.24 10.99 2.87
C THR A 377 41.42 11.74 4.19
N ASP A 378 41.50 11.01 5.31
CA ASP A 378 42.34 11.44 6.44
C ASP A 378 42.74 10.22 7.30
N PRO A 379 43.97 10.16 7.88
CA PRO A 379 44.47 9.01 8.63
C PRO A 379 44.52 9.25 10.15
N GLY A 380 44.50 8.18 10.95
CA GLY A 380 44.88 8.27 12.37
C GLY A 380 44.36 7.16 13.29
N THR A 381 45.22 6.17 13.59
CA THR A 381 45.60 5.68 14.95
C THR A 381 44.55 5.65 16.09
N THR A 382 44.38 4.60 16.90
CA THR A 382 45.32 3.53 17.35
C THR A 382 44.58 2.36 18.03
N LEU A 383 45.11 1.12 17.87
CA LEU A 383 45.38 0.05 18.86
C LEU A 383 44.38 -0.24 20.02
N TRP A 384 44.05 -1.48 20.41
CA TRP A 384 44.51 -2.85 20.07
C TRP A 384 43.27 -3.74 19.69
N GLU A 385 43.18 -5.09 19.72
CA GLU A 385 44.03 -6.22 20.17
C GLU A 385 43.66 -7.53 19.41
N LEU A 386 43.86 -8.72 19.99
CA LEU A 386 43.48 -10.07 19.48
C LEU A 386 42.55 -10.76 20.53
N GLU A 387 41.97 -11.98 20.42
CA GLU A 387 42.17 -13.22 19.64
C GLU A 387 40.75 -13.86 19.42
N ASP A 388 40.45 -14.90 18.62
CA ASP A 388 41.19 -15.79 17.70
C ASP A 388 40.20 -16.30 16.60
N ASP A 389 40.68 -16.94 15.54
CA ASP A 389 39.88 -17.68 14.53
C ASP A 389 40.76 -18.79 13.89
N PRO A 390 40.23 -19.99 13.58
CA PRO A 390 40.79 -20.69 12.42
C PRO A 390 39.75 -21.32 11.46
N LEU A 391 39.70 -20.72 10.27
CA LEU A 391 39.92 -21.39 8.98
C LEU A 391 39.08 -22.64 8.65
N ILE A 392 38.07 -22.46 7.78
CA ILE A 392 37.87 -23.37 6.65
C ILE A 392 37.79 -22.54 5.36
N ASN A 393 38.60 -22.91 4.38
CA ASN A 393 38.78 -22.20 3.12
C ASN A 393 38.52 -23.18 1.96
N TYR A 394 37.56 -22.89 1.08
CA TYR A 394 37.38 -23.63 -0.18
C TYR A 394 36.93 -22.69 -1.32
N LYS A 395 37.39 -23.06 -2.52
CA LYS A 395 37.38 -22.33 -3.79
C LYS A 395 36.00 -21.93 -4.31
#